data_AF-A0A652KHP0-F1
#
_entry.id   AF-A0A652KHP0-F1
#
_cell.length_a   1.000
_cell.length_b   1.000
_cell.length_c   1.000
_cell.angle_alpha   90.00
_cell.angle_beta   90.00
_cell.angle_gamma   90.00
#
_symmetry.space_group_name_H-M   'P 1'
#
loop_
_entity.id
_entity.type
_entity.pdbx_description
1 polymer ?
#
loop_
_entity_poly.entity_id
_entity_poly.type
_entity_poly.pdbx_seq_one_letter_code
_entity_poly.pdbx_strand_id
1 'polypeptide(L)'
;MDDLIAFLRARLDDAAAESQQWHQLECEVHVHLTGAAPSVLAATSFLQDVPGAVCDCGGPARVLAEVDAKRRRLELLADAIHRGHDDYDIATELLPLEALPYADHPDYQDTWRP
;
A
#
# COMPACT_ATOMS: atom_id res chain seq x y z
N MET A 1 -4.31 -8.14 -19.71
CA MET A 1 -3.78 -6.94 -19.02
C MET A 1 -4.80 -6.32 -18.09
N ASP A 2 -6.07 -6.27 -18.46
CA ASP A 2 -7.11 -5.73 -17.58
C ASP A 2 -7.21 -6.45 -16.23
N ASP A 3 -7.09 -7.78 -16.22
CA ASP A 3 -7.10 -8.56 -14.95
C ASP A 3 -5.93 -8.20 -14.04
N LEU A 4 -4.73 -8.01 -14.60
CA LEU A 4 -3.53 -7.59 -13.86
C LEU A 4 -3.71 -6.17 -13.29
N ILE A 5 -4.28 -5.26 -14.09
CA ILE A 5 -4.58 -3.89 -13.65
C ILE A 5 -5.61 -3.91 -12.51
N ALA A 6 -6.67 -4.71 -12.64
CA ALA A 6 -7.70 -4.86 -11.62
C ALA A 6 -7.12 -5.45 -10.33
N PHE A 7 -6.28 -6.48 -10.44
CA PHE A 7 -5.57 -7.08 -9.31
C PHE A 7 -4.68 -6.04 -8.59
N LEU A 8 -3.86 -5.30 -9.32
CA LEU A 8 -2.99 -4.26 -8.75
C LEU A 8 -3.79 -3.16 -8.04
N ARG A 9 -4.92 -2.73 -8.62
CA ARG A 9 -5.83 -1.76 -7.97
C ARG A 9 -6.33 -2.29 -6.64
N ALA A 10 -6.85 -3.51 -6.62
CA ALA A 10 -7.34 -4.13 -5.39
C ALA A 10 -6.25 -4.21 -4.32
N ARG A 11 -5.02 -4.61 -4.68
CA ARG A 11 -3.91 -4.69 -3.73
C ARG A 11 -3.45 -3.34 -3.20
N LEU A 12 -3.49 -2.29 -4.02
CA LEU A 12 -3.22 -0.92 -3.58
C LEU A 12 -4.32 -0.39 -2.65
N ASP A 13 -5.57 -0.76 -2.90
CA ASP A 13 -6.69 -0.42 -2.03
C ASP A 13 -6.58 -1.14 -0.67
N ASP A 14 -6.24 -2.42 -0.67
CA ASP A 14 -5.98 -3.20 0.55
C ASP A 14 -4.84 -2.57 1.37
N ALA A 15 -3.71 -2.25 0.73
CA ALA A 15 -2.56 -1.63 1.38
C ALA A 15 -2.87 -0.23 1.95
N ALA A 16 -3.68 0.57 1.24
CA ALA A 16 -4.15 1.85 1.75
C ALA A 16 -5.05 1.68 2.98
N ALA A 17 -5.99 0.72 2.94
CA ALA A 17 -6.89 0.47 4.06
C ALA A 17 -6.15 0.01 5.31
N GLU A 18 -5.20 -0.92 5.15
CA GLU A 18 -4.35 -1.41 6.25
C GLU A 18 -3.50 -0.27 6.83
N SER A 19 -2.85 0.52 5.98
CA SER A 19 -2.03 1.65 6.41
C SER A 19 -2.84 2.75 7.09
N GLN A 20 -4.07 3.02 6.63
CA GLN A 20 -5.00 3.93 7.30
C GLN A 20 -5.41 3.42 8.68
N GLN A 21 -5.69 2.12 8.81
CA GLN A 21 -6.01 1.52 10.10
C GLN A 21 -4.84 1.65 11.08
N TRP A 22 -3.62 1.38 10.63
CA TRP A 22 -2.42 1.59 11.45
C TRP A 22 -2.25 3.05 11.84
N HIS A 23 -2.43 3.98 10.91
CA HIS A 23 -2.36 5.41 11.21
C HIS A 23 -3.38 5.83 12.27
N GLN A 24 -4.62 5.35 12.15
CA GLN A 24 -5.67 5.65 13.13
C GLN A 24 -5.30 5.14 14.52
N LEU A 25 -4.86 3.88 14.63
CA LEU A 25 -4.43 3.29 15.90
C LEU A 25 -3.23 4.05 16.49
N GLU A 26 -2.23 4.39 15.68
CA GLU A 26 -1.07 5.14 16.12
C GLU A 26 -1.42 6.56 16.59
N CYS A 27 -2.32 7.26 15.89
CA CYS A 27 -2.78 8.59 16.29
C CYS A 27 -3.67 8.56 17.55
N GLU A 28 -4.52 7.55 17.71
CA GLU A 28 -5.33 7.36 18.93
C GLU A 28 -4.43 7.13 20.15
N VAL A 29 -3.37 6.32 20.02
CA VAL A 29 -2.37 6.11 21.07
C VAL A 29 -1.69 7.43 21.47
N HIS A 30 -1.42 8.33 20.51
CA HIS A 30 -0.88 9.67 20.78
C HIS A 30 -1.82 10.57 21.58
N VAL A 31 -3.09 10.64 21.19
CA VAL A 31 -4.10 11.45 21.87
C VAL A 31 -4.30 10.99 23.32
N HIS A 32 -4.19 9.68 23.55
CA HIS A 32 -4.39 9.09 24.87
C HIS A 32 -3.12 9.07 25.74
N LEU A 33 -1.91 9.16 25.19
CA LEU A 33 -0.65 9.24 25.92
C LEU A 33 -0.35 10.61 26.58
N THR A 34 -1.37 11.35 27.01
CA THR A 34 -1.25 12.65 27.71
C THR A 34 -0.78 12.56 29.18
N GLY A 35 -0.14 11.45 29.56
CA GLY A 35 0.63 11.33 30.81
C GLY A 35 -0.06 10.62 31.98
N ALA A 36 -1.24 10.02 31.81
CA ALA A 36 -1.84 9.21 32.87
C ALA A 36 -1.29 7.76 32.87
N ALA A 37 -1.11 7.15 34.03
CA ALA A 37 -0.60 5.77 34.15
C ALA A 37 -1.39 4.70 33.35
N PRO A 38 -2.73 4.77 33.22
CA PRO A 38 -3.49 3.81 32.40
C PRO A 38 -3.15 3.89 30.91
N SER A 39 -2.89 5.10 30.40
CA SER A 39 -2.54 5.33 28.99
C SER A 39 -1.16 4.77 28.61
N VAL A 40 -0.22 4.71 29.55
CA VAL A 40 1.10 4.07 29.34
C VAL A 40 0.98 2.55 29.24
N LEU A 41 0.10 1.95 30.04
CA LEU A 41 -0.18 0.51 30.00
C LEU A 41 -0.93 0.09 28.72
N ALA A 42 -1.87 0.92 28.24
CA ALA A 42 -2.51 0.70 26.96
C ALA A 42 -1.50 0.78 25.80
N ALA A 43 -0.66 1.83 25.76
CA ALA A 43 0.35 2.00 24.71
C ALA A 43 1.38 0.87 24.65
N THR A 44 1.77 0.30 25.80
CA THR A 44 2.70 -0.84 25.84
C THR A 44 2.12 -2.15 25.28
N SER A 45 0.79 -2.34 25.36
CA SER A 45 0.10 -3.43 24.66
C SER A 45 0.13 -3.25 23.14
N PHE A 46 -0.06 -2.03 22.64
CA PHE A 46 -0.06 -1.74 21.20
C PHE A 46 1.33 -1.82 20.55
N LEU A 47 2.40 -1.55 21.30
CA LEU A 47 3.78 -1.67 20.83
C LEU A 47 4.18 -3.10 20.44
N GLN A 48 3.48 -4.13 20.93
CA GLN A 48 3.76 -5.52 20.59
C GLN A 48 3.12 -5.94 19.25
N ASP A 49 2.01 -5.30 18.88
CA ASP A 49 1.24 -5.63 17.68
C ASP A 49 1.58 -4.74 16.48
N VAL A 50 2.22 -3.57 16.70
CA VAL A 50 2.60 -2.63 15.65
C VAL A 50 4.11 -2.33 15.71
N PRO A 51 4.93 -2.95 14.84
CA PRO A 51 6.34 -2.62 14.75
C PRO A 51 6.54 -1.16 14.31
N GLY A 52 6.89 -0.27 15.25
CA GLY A 52 7.21 1.13 14.97
C GLY A 52 6.25 2.19 15.56
N ALA A 53 5.27 1.81 16.38
CA ALA A 53 4.21 2.72 16.84
C ALA A 53 4.59 3.68 17.98
N VAL A 54 5.13 4.85 17.63
CA VAL A 54 5.06 6.08 18.44
C VAL A 54 5.02 7.29 17.48
N CYS A 55 3.91 7.48 16.77
CA CYS A 55 3.69 8.44 15.67
C CYS A 55 4.18 9.92 15.79
N ASP A 56 5.14 10.29 14.92
CA ASP A 56 5.21 11.58 14.19
C ASP A 56 4.97 11.32 12.67
N CYS A 57 4.08 10.38 12.40
CA CYS A 57 3.44 9.87 11.17
C CYS A 57 4.25 9.52 9.91
N GLY A 58 5.57 9.67 9.88
CA GLY A 58 6.37 9.40 8.67
C GLY A 58 6.25 7.98 8.06
N GLY A 59 5.84 6.95 8.82
CA GLY A 59 5.68 5.57 8.33
C GLY A 59 4.38 5.38 7.52
N PRO A 60 3.20 5.38 8.15
CA PRO A 60 1.93 5.24 7.44
C PRO A 60 1.72 6.33 6.37
N ALA A 61 2.09 7.59 6.65
CA ALA A 61 1.95 8.65 5.66
C ALA A 61 2.82 8.42 4.42
N ARG A 62 4.03 7.86 4.59
CA ARG A 62 4.88 7.46 3.45
C ARG A 62 4.24 6.32 2.66
N VAL A 63 3.72 5.30 3.33
CA VAL A 63 3.04 4.17 2.65
C VAL A 63 1.85 4.67 1.84
N LEU A 64 1.01 5.53 2.41
CA LEU A 64 -0.11 6.14 1.69
C LEU A 64 0.37 6.98 0.49
N ALA A 65 1.43 7.77 0.64
CA ALA A 65 2.02 8.52 -0.46
C ALA A 65 2.60 7.61 -1.57
N GLU A 66 3.20 6.48 -1.19
CA GLU A 66 3.68 5.46 -2.14
C GLU A 66 2.54 4.77 -2.87
N VAL A 67 1.44 4.45 -2.17
CA VAL A 67 0.22 3.91 -2.78
C VAL A 67 -0.37 4.90 -3.78
N ASP A 68 -0.48 6.18 -3.43
CA ASP A 68 -0.98 7.21 -4.35
C ASP A 68 -0.09 7.39 -5.58
N ALA A 69 1.24 7.38 -5.38
CA ALA A 69 2.20 7.40 -6.49
C ALA A 69 2.03 6.18 -7.41
N LYS A 70 1.84 4.98 -6.83
CA LYS A 70 1.61 3.74 -7.59
C LYS A 70 0.27 3.73 -8.31
N ARG A 71 -0.81 4.24 -7.72
CA ARG A 71 -2.10 4.42 -8.40
C ARG A 71 -1.93 5.32 -9.62
N ARG A 72 -1.24 6.45 -9.48
CA ARG A 72 -1.00 7.37 -10.59
C ARG A 72 -0.14 6.75 -11.68
N ARG A 73 0.90 5.99 -11.31
CA ARG A 73 1.70 5.23 -12.27
C ARG A 73 0.85 4.20 -13.00
N LEU A 74 0.05 3.41 -12.28
CA LEU A 74 -0.82 2.39 -12.86
C LEU A 74 -1.83 2.99 -13.85
N GLU A 75 -2.40 4.17 -13.55
CA GLU A 75 -3.23 4.90 -14.50
C GLU A 75 -2.49 5.24 -15.79
N LEU A 76 -1.25 5.74 -15.70
CA LEU A 76 -0.45 6.11 -16.87
C LEU A 76 -0.10 4.87 -17.72
N LEU A 77 0.30 3.77 -17.09
CA LEU A 77 0.63 2.53 -17.80
C LEU A 77 -0.62 1.92 -18.45
N ALA A 78 -1.74 1.86 -17.73
CA ALA A 78 -3.00 1.35 -18.26
C ALA A 78 -3.48 2.20 -19.44
N ASP A 79 -3.41 3.53 -19.33
CA ASP A 79 -3.83 4.45 -20.40
C ASP A 79 -2.94 4.29 -21.65
N ALA A 80 -1.62 4.13 -21.47
CA ALA A 80 -0.70 3.88 -22.58
C ALA A 80 -1.05 2.59 -23.33
N ILE A 81 -1.31 1.49 -22.60
CA ILE A 81 -1.72 0.21 -23.18
C ILE A 81 -3.08 0.34 -23.89
N HIS A 82 -4.08 0.92 -23.23
CA HIS A 82 -5.46 0.99 -23.75
C HIS A 82 -5.60 1.90 -24.96
N ARG A 83 -4.82 2.98 -25.03
CA ARG A 83 -4.82 3.90 -26.18
C ARG A 83 -3.87 3.47 -27.29
N GLY A 84 -3.11 2.39 -27.09
CA GLY A 84 -2.08 1.96 -28.04
C GLY A 84 -0.94 2.97 -28.18
N HIS A 85 -0.67 3.73 -27.11
CA HIS A 85 0.45 4.68 -27.01
C HIS A 85 1.66 4.07 -26.31
N ASP A 86 1.69 2.75 -26.16
CA ASP A 86 2.80 2.01 -25.56
C ASP A 86 3.93 1.81 -26.57
N ASP A 87 4.48 2.92 -27.07
CA ASP A 87 5.62 2.87 -27.98
C ASP A 87 6.79 2.16 -27.27
N TYR A 88 7.35 1.15 -27.93
CA TYR A 88 8.40 0.26 -27.40
C TYR A 88 7.94 -0.71 -26.28
N ASP A 89 6.63 -0.97 -26.13
CA ASP A 89 6.07 -1.95 -25.20
C ASP A 89 6.43 -1.71 -23.71
N ILE A 90 6.88 -0.50 -23.37
CA ILE A 90 7.41 -0.16 -22.04
C ILE A 90 6.35 -0.37 -20.96
N ALA A 91 5.11 0.07 -21.17
CA ALA A 91 4.03 -0.12 -20.22
C ALA A 91 3.64 -1.58 -20.09
N THR A 92 3.65 -2.33 -21.19
CA THR A 92 3.43 -3.77 -21.23
C THR A 92 4.51 -4.54 -20.45
N GLU A 93 5.77 -4.10 -20.49
CA GLU A 93 6.87 -4.69 -19.71
C GLU A 93 6.89 -4.25 -18.23
N LEU A 94 6.57 -2.99 -17.95
CA LEU A 94 6.61 -2.45 -16.58
C LEU A 94 5.45 -2.92 -15.71
N LEU A 95 4.26 -3.12 -16.29
CA LEU A 95 3.06 -3.48 -15.54
C LEU A 95 3.20 -4.83 -14.78
N PRO A 96 3.72 -5.91 -15.39
CA PRO A 96 4.11 -7.14 -14.69
C PRO A 96 5.04 -6.95 -13.49
N LEU A 97 6.02 -6.04 -13.61
CA LEU A 97 7.00 -5.77 -12.55
C LEU A 97 6.36 -5.15 -11.30
N GLU A 98 5.33 -4.33 -11.48
CA GLU A 98 4.58 -3.74 -10.36
C GLU A 98 3.83 -4.79 -9.54
N ALA A 99 3.57 -5.98 -10.09
CA ALA A 99 2.87 -7.08 -9.42
C ALA A 99 3.79 -8.07 -8.69
N LEU A 100 5.11 -8.00 -8.89
CA LEU A 100 6.08 -8.87 -8.22
C LEU A 100 6.00 -8.87 -6.69
N PRO A 101 5.71 -7.75 -5.99
CA PRO A 101 5.52 -7.77 -4.54
C PRO A 101 4.37 -8.68 -4.07
N TYR A 102 3.46 -9.06 -4.98
CA TYR A 102 2.28 -9.86 -4.69
C TYR A 102 2.36 -11.26 -5.30
N ALA A 103 3.54 -11.73 -5.72
CA ALA A 103 3.71 -13.01 -6.40
C ALA A 103 3.29 -14.24 -5.56
N ASP A 104 3.26 -14.10 -4.22
CA ASP A 104 2.80 -15.14 -3.30
C ASP A 104 1.29 -15.04 -2.98
N HIS A 105 0.59 -14.05 -3.54
CA HIS A 105 -0.84 -13.86 -3.32
C HIS A 105 -1.65 -14.97 -4.04
N PRO A 106 -2.68 -15.58 -3.43
CA PRO A 106 -3.42 -16.69 -4.05
C PRO A 106 -4.10 -16.34 -5.38
N ASP A 107 -4.55 -15.10 -5.54
CA ASP A 107 -5.14 -14.60 -6.78
C ASP A 107 -4.11 -14.16 -7.84
N TYR A 108 -2.81 -14.21 -7.53
CA TYR A 108 -1.76 -13.90 -8.49
C TYR A 108 -1.72 -15.00 -9.56
N GLN A 109 -1.70 -14.61 -10.83
CA GLN A 109 -1.58 -15.56 -11.94
C GLN A 109 -0.14 -15.61 -12.44
N ASP A 110 0.42 -16.82 -12.59
CA ASP A 110 1.79 -17.01 -13.09
C ASP A 110 2.00 -16.43 -14.51
N THR A 111 0.92 -16.27 -15.28
CA THR A 111 0.94 -15.61 -16.60
C THR A 111 1.26 -14.13 -16.54
N TRP A 112 1.19 -13.51 -15.35
CA TRP A 112 1.57 -12.11 -15.12
C TRP A 112 3.04 -11.97 -14.72
N ARG A 113 3.77 -13.07 -14.55
CA ARG A 113 5.19 -13.02 -14.24
C ARG A 113 5.96 -12.52 -15.49
N PRO A 114 6.86 -11.53 -15.34
CA PRO A 114 7.73 -11.07 -16.42
C PRO A 114 8.59 -12.19 -17.02
#